data_AF-A0A3L7UHG5-F1
#
_entry.id   AF-A0A3L7UHG5-F1
#
_cell.length_a   1.000
_cell.length_b   1.000
_cell.length_c   1.000
_cell.angle_alpha   90.00
_cell.angle_beta   90.00
_cell.angle_gamma   90.00
#
_symmetry.space_group_name_H-M   'P 1'
#
loop_
_entity.id
_entity.type
_entity.pdbx_description
1 polymer ?
#
loop_
_entity_poly.entity_id
_entity_poly.type
_entity_poly.pdbx_seq_one_letter_code
_entity_poly.pdbx_strand_id
1 'polypeptide(L)'
;MSLQPACTLDDEQIHLRLWETIDGLFEKRIILDFTDHLSDRELYVLIRRDILPSAVKRVDLPDNYFHWDCSATDAEDATVWLTYYATEQEREQWSLEEGRDPPARQVPTYPRALPTAPV
;
A
#
# COMPACT_ATOMS: atom_id res chain seq x y z
N MET A 1 9.48 -13.74 -11.51
CA MET A 1 10.61 -12.91 -11.03
C MET A 1 10.66 -13.07 -9.52
N SER A 2 11.77 -13.55 -8.97
CA SER A 2 11.92 -13.69 -7.52
C SER A 2 12.65 -12.47 -6.98
N LEU A 3 11.97 -11.65 -6.17
CA LEU A 3 12.59 -10.51 -5.51
C LEU A 3 13.57 -10.96 -4.43
N GLN A 4 14.75 -10.33 -4.39
CA GLN A 4 15.74 -10.55 -3.33
C GLN A 4 15.18 -10.09 -1.98
N PRO A 5 15.47 -10.79 -0.86
CA PRO A 5 15.01 -10.36 0.45
C PRO A 5 15.63 -9.02 0.85
N ALA A 6 14.86 -8.15 1.50
CA ALA A 6 15.33 -6.82 1.92
C ALA A 6 16.55 -6.87 2.86
N CYS A 7 16.74 -7.96 3.60
CA CYS A 7 17.85 -8.11 4.55
C CYS A 7 19.24 -8.20 3.88
N THR A 8 19.30 -8.38 2.56
CA THR A 8 20.55 -8.46 1.80
C THR A 8 20.82 -7.19 0.98
N LEU A 9 19.99 -6.16 1.12
CA LEU A 9 20.06 -4.92 0.36
C LEU A 9 20.15 -3.73 1.30
N ASP A 10 21.04 -2.80 0.99
CA ASP A 10 21.09 -1.47 1.60
C ASP A 10 19.90 -0.62 1.13
N ASP A 11 19.59 0.45 1.87
CA ASP A 11 18.36 1.24 1.63
C ASP A 11 18.32 1.87 0.23
N GLU A 12 19.47 2.27 -0.32
CA GLU A 12 19.57 2.80 -1.69
C GLU A 12 19.24 1.73 -2.75
N GLN A 13 19.67 0.48 -2.52
CA GLN A 13 19.34 -0.65 -3.39
C GLN A 13 17.87 -1.04 -3.27
N ILE A 14 17.32 -0.99 -2.05
CA ILE A 14 15.89 -1.23 -1.82
C ILE A 14 15.06 -0.21 -2.58
N HIS A 15 15.41 1.08 -2.48
CA HIS A 15 14.72 2.15 -3.18
C HIS A 15 14.71 1.90 -4.70
N LEU A 16 15.86 1.60 -5.30
CA LEU A 16 15.95 1.29 -6.73
C LEU A 16 15.08 0.10 -7.12
N ARG A 17 15.21 -1.02 -6.39
CA ARG A 17 14.43 -2.25 -6.64
C ARG A 17 12.95 -2.05 -6.44
N LEU A 18 12.57 -1.24 -5.47
CA LEU A 18 11.18 -0.89 -5.18
C LEU A 18 10.58 -0.18 -6.38
N TRP A 19 11.23 0.86 -6.90
CA TRP A 19 10.76 1.57 -8.10
C TRP A 19 10.69 0.67 -9.33
N GLU A 20 11.70 -0.19 -9.58
CA GLU A 20 11.64 -1.19 -10.66
C GLU A 20 10.41 -2.11 -10.51
N THR A 21 10.09 -2.50 -9.27
CA THR A 21 8.96 -3.38 -8.99
C THR A 21 7.64 -2.65 -9.19
N ILE A 22 7.53 -1.40 -8.73
CA ILE A 22 6.34 -0.56 -8.89
C ILE A 22 6.04 -0.33 -10.37
N ASP A 23 7.07 -0.06 -11.18
CA ASP A 23 6.92 0.12 -12.62
C ASP A 23 6.40 -1.18 -13.28
N GLY A 24 7.00 -2.32 -12.94
CA GLY A 24 6.53 -3.63 -13.42
C GLY A 24 5.12 -4.03 -12.93
N LEU A 25 4.70 -3.53 -11.76
CA LEU A 25 3.32 -3.66 -11.28
C LEU A 25 2.38 -2.77 -12.10
N PHE A 26 2.77 -1.54 -12.39
CA PHE A 26 2.01 -0.62 -13.21
C PHE A 26 1.81 -1.13 -14.64
N GLU A 27 2.84 -1.73 -15.26
CA GLU A 27 2.72 -2.46 -16.54
C GLU A 27 1.70 -3.61 -16.48
N LYS A 28 1.56 -4.23 -15.30
CA LYS A 28 0.55 -5.27 -15.05
C LYS A 28 -0.83 -4.70 -14.70
N ARG A 29 -0.98 -3.37 -14.72
CA ARG A 29 -2.17 -2.61 -14.31
C ARG A 29 -2.47 -2.74 -12.83
N ILE A 30 -1.45 -2.77 -11.99
CA ILE A 30 -1.56 -2.76 -10.53
C ILE A 30 -1.02 -1.42 -10.03
N ILE A 31 -1.87 -0.65 -9.36
CA ILE A 31 -1.55 0.63 -8.74
C ILE A 31 -1.53 0.42 -7.23
N LEU A 32 -0.58 1.05 -6.54
CA LEU A 32 -0.48 0.98 -5.08
C LEU A 32 -1.04 2.26 -4.49
N ASP A 33 -2.05 2.14 -3.63
CA ASP A 33 -2.66 3.24 -2.90
C ASP A 33 -2.23 3.23 -1.43
N PHE A 34 -2.30 4.42 -0.81
CA PHE A 34 -2.06 4.59 0.63
C PHE A 34 -0.70 4.06 1.08
N THR A 35 0.35 4.43 0.36
CA THR A 35 1.70 3.89 0.61
C THR A 35 2.54 4.77 1.55
N ASP A 36 2.19 6.05 1.70
CA ASP A 36 3.02 7.08 2.34
C ASP A 36 3.37 6.85 3.82
N HIS A 37 2.64 5.96 4.50
CA HIS A 37 2.92 5.59 5.89
C HIS A 37 4.06 4.56 6.03
N LEU A 38 4.40 3.84 4.95
CA LEU A 38 5.42 2.79 4.94
C LEU A 38 6.78 3.35 4.50
N SER A 39 7.88 2.92 5.10
CA SER A 39 9.21 3.16 4.53
C SER A 39 9.42 2.36 3.22
N ASP A 40 10.43 2.71 2.41
CA ASP A 40 10.78 1.96 1.19
C ASP A 40 10.99 0.46 1.47
N ARG A 41 11.64 0.15 2.60
CA ARG A 41 11.87 -1.23 3.06
C ARG A 41 10.57 -1.96 3.40
N GLU A 42 9.67 -1.31 4.12
CA GLU A 42 8.38 -1.91 4.49
C GLU A 42 7.50 -2.13 3.25
N LEU A 43 7.42 -1.13 2.37
CA LEU A 43 6.65 -1.25 1.13
C LEU A 43 7.23 -2.37 0.25
N TYR A 44 8.55 -2.47 0.12
CA TYR A 44 9.20 -3.53 -0.64
C TYR A 44 8.89 -4.93 -0.07
N VAL A 45 8.90 -5.07 1.26
CA VAL A 45 8.54 -6.34 1.93
C VAL A 45 7.06 -6.67 1.70
N LEU A 46 6.16 -5.69 1.81
CA LEU A 46 4.73 -5.85 1.57
C LEU A 46 4.46 -6.30 0.13
N ILE A 47 5.07 -5.63 -0.86
CA ILE A 47 4.94 -6.02 -2.27
C ILE A 47 5.39 -7.46 -2.48
N ARG A 48 6.54 -7.83 -1.91
CA ARG A 48 7.08 -9.18 -2.06
C ARG A 48 6.25 -10.25 -1.36
N ARG A 49 5.70 -9.95 -0.19
CA ARG A 49 5.01 -10.92 0.68
C ARG A 49 3.52 -11.05 0.36
N ASP A 50 2.87 -9.95 0.01
CA ASP A 50 1.42 -9.89 -0.14
C ASP A 50 1.03 -9.70 -1.61
N ILE A 51 1.59 -8.70 -2.31
CA ILE A 51 1.13 -8.32 -3.65
C ILE A 51 1.56 -9.33 -4.72
N LEU A 52 2.85 -9.67 -4.78
CA LEU A 52 3.38 -10.60 -5.78
C LEU A 52 2.83 -12.03 -5.71
N PRO A 53 2.68 -12.66 -4.52
CA PRO A 53 2.09 -13.99 -4.41
C PRO A 53 0.57 -13.96 -4.51
N SER A 54 -0.08 -12.81 -4.32
CA SER A 54 -1.52 -12.70 -4.51
C SER A 54 -1.89 -12.94 -5.96
N ALA A 55 -2.60 -14.03 -6.20
CA ALA A 55 -3.19 -14.34 -7.48
C ALA A 55 -4.42 -13.42 -7.69
N VAL A 56 -4.16 -12.15 -8.03
CA VAL A 56 -5.22 -11.21 -8.39
C VAL A 56 -5.93 -11.77 -9.62
N LYS A 57 -7.21 -12.13 -9.48
CA LYS A 57 -8.05 -12.54 -10.61
C LYS A 57 -8.14 -11.36 -11.57
N ARG A 58 -7.31 -11.37 -12.61
CA ARG A 58 -7.33 -10.37 -13.67
C ARG A 58 -8.65 -10.54 -14.40
N VAL A 59 -9.60 -9.64 -14.15
CA VAL A 59 -10.76 -9.48 -15.01
C VAL A 59 -10.24 -8.79 -16.25
N ASP A 60 -10.34 -9.45 -17.40
CA ASP A 60 -9.84 -8.97 -18.70
C ASP A 60 -10.76 -7.86 -19.22
N LEU A 61 -10.74 -6.72 -18.53
CA LEU A 61 -11.41 -5.49 -18.94
C LEU A 61 -10.32 -4.50 -19.38
N PRO A 62 -10.47 -3.86 -20.55
CA PRO A 62 -9.41 -3.06 -21.16
C PRO A 62 -9.00 -1.83 -20.33
N ASP A 63 -9.85 -1.38 -19.41
CA ASP A 63 -9.66 -0.15 -18.61
C ASP A 63 -9.49 -0.40 -17.10
N ASN A 64 -9.50 -1.66 -16.65
CA ASN A 64 -9.53 -1.94 -15.21
C ASN A 64 -8.11 -2.00 -14.63
N TYR A 65 -7.69 -0.93 -13.95
CA TYR A 65 -6.53 -0.96 -13.06
C TYR A 65 -6.93 -1.54 -11.71
N PHE A 66 -6.08 -2.43 -11.19
CA PHE A 66 -6.25 -2.97 -9.85
C PHE A 66 -5.56 -2.05 -8.84
N HIS A 67 -6.35 -1.43 -7.99
CA HIS A 67 -5.86 -0.60 -6.88
C HIS A 67 -5.61 -1.50 -5.67
N TRP A 68 -4.36 -1.61 -5.26
CA TRP A 68 -3.95 -2.32 -4.06
C TRP A 68 -3.86 -1.32 -2.91
N ASP A 69 -4.76 -1.44 -1.94
CA ASP A 69 -4.71 -0.66 -0.71
C ASP A 69 -3.61 -1.19 0.21
N CYS A 70 -2.53 -0.42 0.38
CA CYS A 70 -1.42 -0.77 1.27
C CYS A 70 -1.71 -0.49 2.76
N SER A 71 -2.79 0.24 3.08
CA SER A 71 -3.22 0.47 4.46
C SER A 71 -4.11 -0.67 4.99
N ALA A 72 -4.80 -1.37 4.10
CA ALA A 72 -5.58 -2.56 4.39
C ALA A 72 -4.67 -3.79 4.57
N THR A 73 -3.97 -3.86 5.70
CA THR A 73 -3.17 -5.05 6.06
C THR A 73 -4.07 -6.25 6.40
N ASP A 74 -3.53 -7.48 6.35
CA ASP A 74 -4.25 -8.76 6.51
C ASP A 74 -5.00 -8.96 7.85
N ALA A 75 -4.81 -8.05 8.81
CA ALA A 75 -5.59 -8.02 10.04
C ALA A 75 -6.75 -7.03 9.88
N GLU A 76 -7.92 -7.35 10.44
CA GLU A 76 -9.13 -6.51 10.57
C GLU A 76 -8.90 -5.16 11.31
N ASP A 77 -7.65 -4.76 11.44
CA ASP A 77 -7.14 -3.60 12.13
C ASP A 77 -7.09 -2.41 11.16
N ALA A 78 -8.19 -1.66 11.12
CA ALA A 78 -8.30 -0.39 10.37
C ALA A 78 -7.42 0.73 10.95
N THR A 79 -6.49 0.43 11.87
CA THR A 79 -5.67 1.43 12.57
C THR A 79 -4.86 2.28 11.62
N VAL A 80 -4.25 1.69 10.58
CA VAL A 80 -3.46 2.45 9.60
C VAL A 80 -4.35 3.44 8.85
N TRP A 81 -5.50 2.97 8.36
CA TRP A 81 -6.52 3.82 7.74
C TRP A 81 -6.91 4.97 8.66
N LEU A 82 -7.33 4.68 9.88
CA LEU A 82 -7.81 5.66 10.87
C LEU A 82 -6.74 6.67 11.31
N THR A 83 -5.47 6.27 11.26
CA THR A 83 -4.34 7.10 11.65
C THR A 83 -3.96 8.09 10.56
N TYR A 84 -3.89 7.64 9.30
CA TYR A 84 -3.26 8.40 8.22
C TYR A 84 -4.21 8.90 7.13
N TYR A 85 -5.30 8.19 6.86
CA TYR A 85 -6.10 8.39 5.63
C TYR A 85 -7.58 8.66 5.88
N ALA A 86 -8.15 8.11 6.95
CA ALA A 86 -9.56 8.26 7.28
C ALA A 86 -9.94 9.72 7.51
N THR A 87 -11.11 10.08 6.99
CA THR A 87 -11.76 11.36 7.28
C THR A 87 -12.28 11.42 8.72
N GLU A 88 -12.69 12.61 9.17
CA GLU A 88 -13.26 12.75 10.52
C GLU A 88 -14.56 11.95 10.65
N GLN A 89 -15.39 12.00 9.63
CA GLN A 89 -16.65 11.26 9.55
C GLN A 89 -16.44 9.74 9.66
N GLU A 90 -15.47 9.18 8.95
CA GLU A 90 -15.16 7.74 9.04
C GLU A 90 -14.66 7.34 10.43
N ARG A 91 -13.86 8.21 11.06
CA ARG A 91 -13.36 7.99 12.43
C ARG A 91 -14.47 8.05 13.46
N GLU A 92 -15.41 8.99 13.32
CA GLU A 92 -16.60 9.07 14.16
C GLU A 92 -17.48 7.83 13.99
N GLN A 93 -17.73 7.40 12.75
CA GLN A 93 -18.53 6.21 12.49
C GLN A 93 -17.88 4.96 13.08
N TRP A 94 -16.58 4.75 12.85
CA TRP A 94 -15.83 3.65 13.44
C TRP A 94 -15.87 3.68 14.97
N SER A 95 -15.78 4.88 15.58
CA SER A 95 -15.86 5.02 17.04
C SER A 95 -17.22 4.61 17.61
N LEU A 96 -18.31 4.93 16.89
CA LEU A 96 -19.66 4.51 17.24
C LEU A 96 -19.85 2.99 17.10
N GLU A 97 -19.25 2.39 16.06
CA GLU A 97 -19.34 0.95 15.78
C GLU A 97 -18.51 0.13 16.78
N GLU A 98 -17.27 0.53 17.05
CA GLU A 98 -16.33 -0.19 17.91
C GLU A 98 -16.45 0.18 19.39
N GLY A 99 -17.14 1.29 19.71
CA GLY A 99 -17.31 1.79 21.08
C GLY A 99 -16.03 2.28 21.75
N ARG A 100 -15.00 2.65 20.96
CA ARG A 100 -13.70 3.15 21.43
C ARG A 100 -13.24 4.36 20.61
N ASP A 101 -12.37 5.17 21.18
CA ASP A 101 -11.77 6.31 20.47
C ASP A 101 -10.80 5.85 19.36
N PRO A 102 -10.86 6.48 18.18
CA PRO A 102 -9.95 6.17 17.08
C PRO A 102 -8.52 6.60 17.41
N PRO A 103 -7.50 5.92 16.85
CA PRO A 103 -6.09 6.27 17.07
C PRO A 103 -5.81 7.71 16.67
N ALA A 104 -4.86 8.36 17.34
CA ALA A 104 -4.49 9.75 17.06
C ALA A 104 -4.03 9.90 15.60
N ARG A 105 -4.55 10.93 14.91
CA ARG A 105 -4.15 11.23 13.54
C ARG A 105 -2.67 11.55 13.45
N GLN A 106 -2.02 11.02 12.41
CA GLN A 106 -0.63 11.31 12.08
C GLN A 106 -0.50 11.63 10.60
N VAL A 107 0.48 12.46 10.27
CA VAL A 107 0.82 12.75 8.88
C VAL A 107 1.72 11.63 8.37
N PRO A 108 1.50 11.09 7.16
CA PRO A 108 2.36 10.07 6.60
C PRO A 108 3.81 10.56 6.47
N THR A 109 4.75 9.74 6.93
CA THR A 109 6.17 10.13 7.05
C THR A 109 6.90 10.14 5.70
N TYR A 110 6.43 9.37 4.72
CA TYR A 110 7.15 9.08 3.49
C TYR A 110 6.32 9.40 2.24
N PRO A 111 6.02 10.69 1.98
CA PRO A 111 5.23 11.10 0.81
C PRO A 111 5.91 10.67 -0.50
N ARG A 112 5.17 10.01 -1.40
CA ARG A 112 5.72 9.53 -2.68
C ARG A 112 4.81 9.78 -3.88
N ALA A 113 5.42 10.10 -5.02
CA ALA A 113 4.72 10.33 -6.28
C ALA A 113 4.69 9.05 -7.12
N LEU A 114 3.81 8.11 -6.76
CA LEU A 114 3.64 6.85 -7.50
C LEU A 114 2.93 7.07 -8.84
N PRO A 115 3.18 6.19 -9.84
CA PRO A 115 2.42 6.23 -11.09
C PRO A 115 0.93 5.97 -10.82
N THR A 116 0.09 6.86 -11.34
CA THR A 116 -1.37 6.79 -11.25
C THR A 116 -1.95 6.45 -12.62
N ALA A 117 -3.13 5.84 -12.65
CA ALA A 117 -3.81 5.53 -13.91
C ALA A 117 -4.02 6.84 -14.70
N PRO A 118 -3.76 6.85 -16.01
CA PRO A 118 -4.15 7.98 -16.85
C PRO A 118 -5.69 8.11 -16.81
N VAL A 119 -6.16 9.30 -16.45
CA VAL A 119 -7.59 9.67 -16.43
C VAL A 119 -8.17 9.85 -17.82
#